data_AF-A0A090Q120-F1
#
_entry.id   AF-A0A090Q120-F1
#
_cell.length_a   1.000
_cell.length_b   1.000
_cell.length_c   1.000
_cell.angle_alpha   90.00
_cell.angle_beta   90.00
_cell.angle_gamma   90.00
#
_symmetry.space_group_name_H-M   'P 1'
#
loop_
_entity.id
_entity.type
_entity.pdbx_description
1 polymer ?
#
loop_
_entity_poly.entity_id
_entity_poly.type
_entity_poly.pdbx_seq_one_letter_code
_entity_poly.pdbx_strand_id
1 'polypeptide(L)'
;MLTDDDLENDKLILDQVIEVTGVATDKAAQEMTLDFNVFIQLANPTKFPLNHTYTVKGRCIGYDDLLGEVKIDQAYILNPQNSNDDEK
;
A
#
# COMPACT_ATOMS: atom_id res chain seq x y z
N MET A 1 -28.85 14.85 21.49
CA MET A 1 -27.43 14.59 21.76
C MET A 1 -26.94 13.71 20.64
N LEU A 2 -26.23 14.29 19.67
CA LEU A 2 -25.48 13.53 18.69
C LEU A 2 -24.24 13.06 19.45
N THR A 3 -24.13 11.75 19.70
CA THR A 3 -22.97 11.18 20.38
C THR A 3 -21.80 11.19 19.41
N ASP A 4 -20.76 11.94 19.79
CA ASP A 4 -19.48 12.17 19.12
C ASP A 4 -18.60 10.90 19.01
N ASP A 5 -19.16 9.75 18.64
CA ASP A 5 -18.41 8.47 18.52
C ASP A 5 -17.73 8.28 17.14
N ASP A 6 -17.97 9.17 16.17
CA ASP A 6 -17.40 9.05 14.81
C ASP A 6 -16.05 9.78 14.62
N LEU A 7 -15.53 10.46 15.66
CA LEU A 7 -14.36 11.35 15.53
C LEU A 7 -13.00 10.72 15.90
N GLU A 8 -12.95 9.49 16.40
CA GLU A 8 -11.68 8.88 16.86
C GLU A 8 -10.95 8.03 15.82
N ASN A 9 -11.54 7.75 14.65
CA ASN A 9 -10.91 6.87 13.67
C ASN A 9 -9.82 7.56 12.82
N ASP A 10 -9.77 8.89 12.82
CA ASP A 10 -8.94 9.69 11.89
C ASP A 10 -7.47 9.85 12.32
N LYS A 11 -7.13 9.56 13.60
CA LYS A 11 -5.78 9.79 14.14
C LYS A 11 -4.99 8.52 14.46
N LEU A 12 -5.59 7.35 14.35
CA LEU A 12 -5.00 6.14 14.93
C LEU A 12 -3.96 5.46 14.05
N ILE A 13 -3.90 5.73 12.74
CA ILE A 13 -3.12 4.88 11.80
C ILE A 13 -1.72 5.46 11.51
N LEU A 14 -1.37 6.62 12.05
CA LEU A 14 -0.05 7.23 11.86
C LEU A 14 1.02 6.44 12.65
N ASP A 15 2.14 6.11 12.00
CA ASP A 15 3.26 5.29 12.53
C ASP A 15 2.88 3.82 12.82
N GLN A 16 1.70 3.38 12.39
CA GLN A 16 1.32 1.98 12.49
C GLN A 16 1.79 1.18 11.26
N VAL A 17 2.21 -0.06 11.52
CA VAL A 17 2.46 -1.02 10.46
C VAL A 17 1.12 -1.55 9.97
N ILE A 18 0.75 -1.17 8.75
CA ILE A 18 -0.48 -1.61 8.11
C ILE A 18 -0.19 -2.62 7.00
N GLU A 19 -1.20 -3.43 6.72
CA GLU A 19 -1.21 -4.35 5.60
C GLU A 19 -2.24 -3.85 4.59
N VAL A 20 -1.81 -3.63 3.36
CA VAL A 20 -2.65 -3.18 2.26
C VAL A 20 -2.61 -4.21 1.15
N THR A 21 -3.78 -4.57 0.65
CA THR A 21 -3.91 -5.43 -0.53
C THR A 21 -4.54 -4.61 -1.63
N GLY A 22 -3.91 -4.61 -2.79
CA GLY A 22 -4.35 -3.80 -3.91
C GLY A 22 -3.69 -4.19 -5.23
N VAL A 23 -4.16 -3.61 -6.32
CA VAL A 23 -3.62 -3.85 -7.66
C VAL A 23 -2.49 -2.88 -7.92
N ALA A 24 -1.29 -3.38 -8.28
CA ALA A 24 -0.18 -2.52 -8.68
C ALA A 24 -0.49 -1.83 -10.01
N THR A 25 -0.81 -0.55 -9.94
CA THR A 25 -1.13 0.30 -11.09
C THR A 25 0.10 1.04 -11.61
N ASP A 26 1.06 1.33 -10.72
CA ASP A 26 2.35 1.92 -11.08
C ASP A 26 3.53 1.28 -10.33
N LYS A 27 4.72 1.37 -10.93
CA LYS A 27 5.97 0.86 -10.35
C LYS A 27 7.15 1.74 -10.71
N ALA A 28 7.98 2.02 -9.71
CA ALA A 28 9.32 2.56 -9.88
C ALA A 28 10.37 1.62 -9.28
N ALA A 29 11.62 2.04 -9.24
CA ALA A 29 12.73 1.21 -8.76
C ALA A 29 12.57 0.76 -7.30
N GLN A 30 11.99 1.61 -6.45
CA GLN A 30 11.75 1.36 -5.02
C GLN A 30 10.35 1.82 -4.58
N GLU A 31 9.49 2.13 -5.54
CA GLU A 31 8.17 2.71 -5.27
C GLU A 31 7.12 1.88 -6.01
N MET A 32 5.94 1.78 -5.42
CA MET A 32 4.81 1.05 -5.93
C MET A 32 3.56 1.84 -5.65
N THR A 33 2.68 1.95 -6.62
CA THR A 33 1.34 2.51 -6.39
C THR A 33 0.31 1.41 -6.50
N LEU A 34 -0.48 1.23 -5.45
CA LEU A 34 -1.65 0.35 -5.46
C LEU A 34 -2.92 1.17 -5.68
N ASP A 35 -3.81 0.68 -6.55
CA ASP A 35 -5.15 1.22 -6.80
C ASP A 35 -5.19 2.74 -7.07
N PHE A 36 -4.11 3.32 -7.59
CA PHE A 36 -3.91 4.76 -7.83
C PHE A 36 -3.97 5.68 -6.60
N ASN A 37 -4.24 5.12 -5.41
CA ASN A 37 -4.52 5.89 -4.20
C ASN A 37 -3.60 5.49 -3.03
N VAL A 38 -2.70 4.53 -3.21
CA VAL A 38 -1.78 4.07 -2.15
C VAL A 38 -0.36 4.08 -2.68
N PHE A 39 0.42 5.06 -2.23
CA PHE A 39 1.83 5.18 -2.54
C PHE A 39 2.66 4.42 -1.51
N ILE A 40 3.49 3.51 -2.00
CA ILE A 40 4.28 2.59 -1.19
C ILE A 40 5.74 2.73 -1.57
N GLN A 41 6.58 3.07 -0.59
CA GLN A 41 8.02 3.03 -0.71
C GLN A 41 8.55 1.72 -0.12
N LEU A 42 9.09 0.86 -0.99
CA LEU A 42 9.67 -0.41 -0.61
C LEU A 42 11.03 -0.19 0.07
N ALA A 43 11.30 -0.94 1.13
CA ALA A 43 12.59 -0.89 1.82
C ALA A 43 13.76 -1.35 0.93
N ASN A 44 13.47 -2.20 -0.07
CA ASN A 44 14.45 -2.72 -1.01
C ASN A 44 13.90 -2.65 -2.44
N PRO A 45 14.75 -2.37 -3.45
CA PRO A 45 14.33 -2.37 -4.83
C PRO A 45 13.87 -3.77 -5.23
N THR A 46 12.60 -3.89 -5.60
CA THR A 46 11.96 -5.17 -5.91
C THR A 46 11.29 -5.08 -7.27
N LYS A 47 11.48 -6.09 -8.11
CA LYS A 47 10.78 -6.18 -9.38
C LYS A 47 9.46 -6.93 -9.18
N PHE A 48 8.37 -6.31 -9.60
CA PHE A 48 7.04 -6.90 -9.59
C PHE A 48 6.31 -6.55 -10.91
N PRO A 49 5.50 -7.46 -11.49
CA PRO A 49 4.63 -7.13 -12.61
C PRO A 49 3.50 -6.17 -12.21
N LEU A 50 3.14 -5.25 -13.11
CA LEU A 50 1.95 -4.40 -12.97
C LEU A 50 0.67 -5.20 -13.26
N ASN A 51 -0.49 -4.62 -12.91
CA ASN A 51 -1.82 -5.23 -13.10
C ASN A 51 -2.01 -6.55 -12.35
N HIS A 52 -1.27 -6.72 -11.25
CA HIS A 52 -1.38 -7.88 -10.36
C HIS A 52 -1.72 -7.40 -8.95
N THR A 53 -2.43 -8.23 -8.20
CA THR A 53 -2.79 -7.96 -6.82
C THR A 53 -1.65 -8.35 -5.89
N TYR A 54 -1.16 -7.38 -5.12
CA TYR A 54 -0.13 -7.58 -4.12
C TYR A 54 -0.66 -7.24 -2.75
N THR A 55 -0.24 -8.04 -1.78
CA THR A 55 -0.34 -7.69 -0.36
C THR A 55 1.00 -7.14 0.09
N VAL A 56 0.98 -5.90 0.56
CA VAL A 56 2.16 -5.18 1.02
C VAL A 56 1.97 -4.81 2.47
N LYS A 57 3.02 -5.00 3.27
CA LYS A 57 3.04 -4.60 4.67
C LYS A 57 4.12 -3.55 4.87
N GLY A 58 3.74 -2.41 5.42
CA GLY A 58 4.65 -1.29 5.61
C GLY A 58 4.12 -0.33 6.66
N ARG A 59 4.90 0.69 6.98
CA ARG A 59 4.53 1.69 7.98
C ARG A 59 3.79 2.85 7.30
N CYS A 60 2.57 3.12 7.74
CA CYS A 60 1.81 4.26 7.27
C CYS A 60 2.41 5.54 7.86
N ILE A 61 2.91 6.43 6.99
CA ILE A 61 3.53 7.70 7.40
C ILE A 61 2.57 8.88 7.27
N GLY A 62 1.39 8.66 6.68
CA GLY A 62 0.33 9.65 6.58
C GLY A 62 -0.47 9.54 5.29
N TYR A 63 -1.38 10.49 5.12
CA TYR A 63 -2.21 10.65 3.93
C TYR A 63 -1.88 12.00 3.29
N ASP A 64 -1.78 12.03 1.96
CA ASP A 64 -1.59 13.24 1.18
C ASP A 64 -2.95 13.77 0.74
N ASP A 65 -3.47 14.77 1.45
CA ASP A 65 -4.78 15.36 1.14
C ASP A 65 -4.86 16.05 -0.23
N LEU A 66 -3.72 16.45 -0.81
CA LEU A 66 -3.69 17.09 -2.13
C LEU A 66 -3.83 16.07 -3.25
N LEU A 67 -3.19 14.91 -3.10
CA LEU A 67 -3.18 13.84 -4.12
C LEU A 67 -4.25 12.77 -3.86
N GLY A 68 -4.77 12.71 -2.63
CA GLY A 68 -5.70 11.66 -2.20
C GLY A 68 -5.03 10.31 -1.98
N GLU A 69 -3.74 10.31 -1.63
CA GLU A 69 -2.91 9.10 -1.59
C GLU A 69 -2.43 8.77 -0.17
N VAL A 70 -2.56 7.50 0.24
CA VAL A 70 -1.96 7.00 1.49
C VAL A 70 -0.48 6.73 1.25
N LYS A 71 0.39 7.28 2.09
CA LYS A 71 1.85 7.10 2.01
C LYS A 71 2.33 6.06 3.01
N ILE A 72 3.03 5.06 2.50
CA ILE A 72 3.60 3.96 3.28
C ILE A 72 5.09 3.89 3.02
N ASP A 73 5.92 3.84 4.06
CA ASP A 73 7.37 3.65 3.97
C ASP A 73 7.81 2.29 4.52
N GLN A 74 9.06 1.91 4.25
CA GLN A 74 9.69 0.67 4.71
C GLN A 74 8.81 -0.56 4.46
N ALA A 75 8.22 -0.61 3.27
CA ALA A 75 7.25 -1.63 2.93
C ALA A 75 7.91 -2.88 2.31
N TYR A 76 7.25 -4.02 2.50
CA TYR A 76 7.66 -5.32 1.97
C TYR A 76 6.46 -6.05 1.35
N ILE A 77 6.68 -6.69 0.19
CA ILE A 77 5.68 -7.51 -0.48
C ILE A 77 5.56 -8.83 0.27
N LEU A 78 4.39 -9.15 0.82
CA LEU A 78 4.15 -10.39 1.55
C LEU A 78 3.85 -11.56 0.62
N ASN A 79 3.08 -11.31 -0.44
CA ASN A 79 2.70 -12.33 -1.39
C ASN A 79 3.13 -11.90 -2.80
N PRO A 80 4.38 -12.19 -3.22
CA PRO A 80 4.70 -12.11 -4.63
C PRO A 80 3.79 -13.11 -5.34
N GLN A 81 2.88 -12.63 -6.19
CA GLN A 81 2.04 -13.51 -7.01
C GLN A 81 2.96 -14.47 -7.74
N ASN A 82 2.90 -15.74 -7.34
CA ASN A 82 3.55 -16.82 -8.04
C ASN A 82 2.70 -17.04 -9.30
N SER A 83 3.10 -16.40 -10.40
CA SER A 83 2.62 -16.77 -11.73
C SER A 83 3.03 -18.22 -11.96
N ASN A 84 2.16 -19.16 -11.60
CA ASN A 84 2.14 -20.46 -12.26
C ASN A 84 1.58 -20.22 -13.67
N ASP A 85 2.36 -19.54 -14.51
CA ASP A 85 2.26 -19.64 -15.97
C ASP A 85 3.15 -20.82 -16.40
N ASP A 86 2.80 -22.00 -15.92
CA ASP A 86 3.32 -23.28 -16.41
C ASP A 86 2.10 -24.17 -16.64
N GLU A 87 1.38 -23.95 -17.73
CA GLU A 87 0.94 -25.06 -18.58
C GLU A 87 0.52 -24.56 -19.98
N LYS A 88 1.51 -24.60 -20.88
CA LYS A 88 1.47 -25.11 -22.26
C LYS A 88 0.38 -24.68 -23.24
#